data_AF-A0AAD3N8Q9-F1
#
_entry.id   AF-A0AAD3N8Q9-F1
#
_cell.length_a   1.000
_cell.length_b   1.000
_cell.length_c   1.000
_cell.angle_alpha   90.00
_cell.angle_beta   90.00
_cell.angle_gamma   90.00
#
_symmetry.space_group_name_H-M   'P 1'
#
loop_
_entity.id
_entity.type
_entity.pdbx_description
1 polymer ?
#
loop_
_entity_poly.entity_id
_entity_poly.type
_entity_poly.pdbx_seq_one_letter_code
_entity_poly.pdbx_strand_id
1 'polypeptide(L)'
;MPTTNRKKQKQGRDTAVQGTNDSSVVSKVSAAAQGYFHDIFLQHFVCKVVRRAPLINRGYYVRWRAVDHCIRRFFQVTENCPKRQILSLGAGFDSLYFRLHADEALVRAVVFEVDFPDVARRKTALINSNITLKGMLDAHLPCPGPVHVSSGQYHLLGLDVREESQGWEQCVCLDMNDFYLGLVPEEERCRVEVLEPFDEYEEWHQKCSHYFILTASRGSFTAQALLSHPSVSPLPSKSPSWSPVALSVITIPVCVEGLGMASTLVSPGQVLLTGGSSRGGRGAVARVLLRGQEGWRSVIVEPSVDLGVRLYHTVTSCPGGGAVVYGGRSSPLNPIRGLFKVTLGPCGPPGPLDSEDRGAVKLCVEQMVCTGDQPPPRWRHTATIVSHKGKNFLFVFGGKNESEAVLGDGHFLCLEQQHWTEIPVEGAAPEALHSHSAYSVPCVVVINLITRSSVELSLDTTSVPWPLMLHSFCSELTDSEEPELLLIGGGGNCFSFGTHFNPQPVTVDLTLALG
;
A
#
# COMPACT_ATOMS: atom_id res chain seq x y z
N MET A 1 -27.34 24.20 27.16
CA MET A 1 -26.68 24.24 25.83
C MET A 1 -25.53 23.24 25.56
N PRO A 2 -25.19 22.22 26.39
CA PRO A 2 -24.22 21.18 26.00
C PRO A 2 -24.82 20.00 25.20
N THR A 3 -26.14 19.78 25.25
CA THR A 3 -26.83 18.62 24.66
C THR A 3 -27.03 18.71 23.14
N THR A 4 -27.18 19.92 22.61
CA THR A 4 -27.33 20.19 21.17
C THR A 4 -26.02 20.00 20.41
N ASN A 5 -24.87 20.38 20.99
CA ASN A 5 -23.56 20.10 20.39
C ASN A 5 -23.21 18.61 20.39
N ARG A 6 -23.53 17.87 21.47
CA ARG A 6 -23.36 16.40 21.49
C ARG A 6 -24.24 15.69 20.46
N LYS A 7 -25.49 16.12 20.26
CA LYS A 7 -26.38 15.55 19.23
C LYS A 7 -25.88 15.85 17.81
N LYS A 8 -25.44 17.08 17.52
CA LYS A 8 -24.84 17.42 16.20
C LYS A 8 -23.54 16.68 15.93
N GLN A 9 -22.68 16.54 16.94
CA GLN A 9 -21.42 15.79 16.82
C GLN A 9 -21.67 14.28 16.63
N LYS A 10 -22.66 13.72 17.34
CA LYS A 10 -23.13 12.34 17.13
C LYS A 10 -23.68 12.15 15.72
N GLN A 11 -24.55 13.05 15.26
CA GLN A 11 -25.17 12.98 13.93
C GLN A 11 -24.13 13.11 12.80
N GLY A 12 -23.15 14.02 12.92
CA GLY A 12 -22.04 14.12 11.95
C GLY A 12 -21.15 12.87 11.93
N ARG A 13 -20.94 12.24 13.09
CA ARG A 13 -20.19 10.98 13.21
C ARG A 13 -20.99 9.80 12.62
N ASP A 14 -22.30 9.76 12.82
CA ASP A 14 -23.19 8.75 12.24
C ASP A 14 -23.24 8.88 10.71
N THR A 15 -23.32 10.10 10.15
CA THR A 15 -23.24 10.33 8.70
C THR A 15 -21.89 9.89 8.11
N ALA A 16 -20.78 10.17 8.81
CA ALA A 16 -19.46 9.72 8.38
C ALA A 16 -19.33 8.19 8.37
N VAL A 17 -19.89 7.53 9.40
CA VAL A 17 -19.96 6.05 9.48
C VAL A 17 -20.83 5.50 8.35
N GLN A 18 -21.99 6.08 8.08
CA GLN A 18 -22.86 5.66 6.96
C GLN A 18 -22.19 5.83 5.59
N GLY A 19 -21.34 6.86 5.42
CA GLY A 19 -20.54 7.04 4.20
C GLY A 19 -19.53 5.91 3.94
N THR A 20 -19.11 5.17 4.97
CA THR A 20 -18.21 4.02 4.80
C THR A 20 -18.88 2.85 4.07
N ASN A 21 -20.20 2.68 4.22
CA ASN A 21 -20.97 1.70 3.46
C ASN A 21 -20.82 1.96 1.95
N ASP A 22 -21.05 3.22 1.54
CA ASP A 22 -21.08 3.61 0.14
C ASP A 22 -19.68 3.46 -0.50
N SER A 23 -18.60 3.74 0.24
CA SER A 23 -17.23 3.50 -0.22
C SER A 23 -16.88 2.00 -0.32
N SER A 24 -17.34 1.21 0.66
CA SER A 24 -17.08 -0.23 0.75
C SER A 24 -17.74 -1.00 -0.39
N VAL A 25 -19.03 -0.76 -0.63
CA VAL A 25 -19.77 -1.44 -1.70
C VAL A 25 -19.18 -1.14 -3.08
N VAL A 26 -18.78 0.11 -3.36
CA VAL A 26 -18.13 0.48 -4.63
C VAL A 26 -16.83 -0.30 -4.83
N SER A 27 -16.08 -0.52 -3.76
CA SER A 27 -14.81 -1.26 -3.83
C SER A 27 -15.03 -2.77 -4.00
N LYS A 28 -16.09 -3.34 -3.39
CA LYS A 28 -16.51 -4.72 -3.66
C LYS A 28 -16.96 -4.89 -5.12
N VAL A 29 -17.75 -3.95 -5.66
CA VAL A 29 -18.17 -3.95 -7.07
C VAL A 29 -16.97 -3.89 -8.01
N SER A 30 -15.97 -3.04 -7.71
CA SER A 30 -14.73 -2.97 -8.48
C SER A 30 -14.02 -4.32 -8.51
N ALA A 31 -13.84 -4.97 -7.35
CA ALA A 31 -13.19 -6.27 -7.27
C ALA A 31 -13.99 -7.36 -8.04
N ALA A 32 -15.30 -7.41 -7.88
CA ALA A 32 -16.16 -8.34 -8.62
C ALA A 32 -16.07 -8.13 -10.14
N ALA A 33 -16.09 -6.88 -10.59
CA ALA A 33 -15.99 -6.52 -12.01
C ALA A 33 -14.63 -6.87 -12.63
N GLN A 34 -13.56 -6.95 -11.83
CA GLN A 34 -12.23 -7.42 -12.28
C GLN A 34 -12.07 -8.95 -12.15
N GLY A 35 -13.12 -9.69 -11.77
CA GLY A 35 -13.10 -11.15 -11.71
C GLY A 35 -12.47 -11.74 -10.45
N TYR A 36 -12.24 -10.94 -9.41
CA TYR A 36 -11.68 -11.46 -8.14
C TYR A 36 -12.63 -12.47 -7.49
N PHE A 37 -13.93 -12.21 -7.54
CA PHE A 37 -14.96 -13.14 -7.11
C PHE A 37 -16.23 -12.91 -7.92
N HIS A 38 -17.09 -13.93 -8.00
CA HIS A 38 -18.35 -13.84 -8.72
C HIS A 38 -19.45 -13.24 -7.84
N ASP A 39 -19.91 -12.04 -8.18
CA ASP A 39 -21.04 -11.39 -7.53
C ASP A 39 -21.72 -10.41 -8.49
N ILE A 40 -22.78 -10.88 -9.14
CA ILE A 40 -23.57 -10.08 -10.09
C ILE A 40 -24.58 -9.14 -9.41
N PHE A 41 -24.72 -9.21 -8.08
CA PHE A 41 -25.76 -8.49 -7.35
C PHE A 41 -25.26 -7.15 -6.81
N LEU A 42 -23.99 -7.07 -6.43
CA LEU A 42 -23.39 -5.84 -5.87
C LEU A 42 -23.58 -4.60 -6.75
N GLN A 43 -23.55 -4.76 -8.08
CA GLN A 43 -23.74 -3.66 -9.03
C GLN A 43 -25.11 -2.98 -8.90
N HIS A 44 -26.13 -3.68 -8.37
CA HIS A 44 -27.47 -3.13 -8.18
C HIS A 44 -27.59 -2.27 -6.92
N PHE A 45 -26.56 -2.25 -6.07
CA PHE A 45 -26.53 -1.43 -4.86
C PHE A 45 -25.69 -0.14 -5.00
N VAL A 46 -25.17 0.16 -6.19
CA VAL A 46 -24.36 1.35 -6.45
C VAL A 46 -24.92 2.17 -7.60
N CYS A 47 -24.82 3.51 -7.48
CA CYS A 47 -25.22 4.40 -8.56
C CYS A 47 -24.22 4.40 -9.73
N LYS A 48 -22.93 4.21 -9.43
CA LYS A 48 -21.85 4.23 -10.42
C LYS A 48 -20.78 3.21 -10.06
N VAL A 49 -20.44 2.38 -11.03
CA VAL A 49 -19.28 1.49 -10.95
C VAL A 49 -18.01 2.32 -11.12
N VAL A 50 -17.13 2.29 -10.13
CA VAL A 50 -15.84 2.99 -10.15
C VAL A 50 -14.74 1.98 -9.91
N ARG A 51 -13.80 1.87 -10.86
CA ARG A 51 -12.62 1.02 -10.73
C ARG A 51 -11.73 1.54 -9.58
N ARG A 52 -11.26 0.62 -8.75
CA ARG A 52 -10.25 0.84 -7.70
C ARG A 52 -8.90 0.28 -8.13
N ALA A 53 -7.84 0.74 -7.45
CA ALA A 53 -6.49 0.23 -7.67
C ALA A 53 -6.41 -1.28 -7.36
N PRO A 54 -5.53 -2.04 -8.04
CA PRO A 54 -5.32 -3.47 -7.80
C PRO A 54 -5.10 -3.82 -6.32
N LEU A 55 -4.33 -3.02 -5.56
CA LEU A 55 -4.14 -3.18 -4.12
C LEU A 55 -5.45 -3.16 -3.31
N ILE A 56 -6.41 -2.34 -3.73
CA ILE A 56 -7.73 -2.27 -3.10
C ILE A 56 -8.57 -3.49 -3.49
N ASN A 57 -8.56 -3.89 -4.76
CA ASN A 57 -9.31 -5.05 -5.24
C ASN A 57 -8.83 -6.35 -4.58
N ARG A 58 -7.50 -6.61 -4.55
CA ARG A 58 -6.89 -7.75 -3.83
C ARG A 58 -7.30 -7.78 -2.35
N GLY A 59 -7.35 -6.61 -1.71
CA GLY A 59 -7.78 -6.53 -0.31
C GLY A 59 -9.25 -6.86 -0.10
N TYR A 60 -10.12 -6.38 -0.97
CA TYR A 60 -11.54 -6.72 -0.90
C TYR A 60 -11.80 -8.18 -1.26
N TYR A 61 -10.99 -8.76 -2.16
CA TYR A 61 -11.00 -10.19 -2.42
C TYR A 61 -10.69 -11.00 -1.16
N VAL A 62 -9.58 -10.72 -0.46
CA VAL A 62 -9.22 -11.48 0.74
C VAL A 62 -10.27 -11.31 1.83
N ARG A 63 -10.78 -10.10 2.04
CA ARG A 63 -11.89 -9.85 2.96
C ARG A 63 -13.14 -10.65 2.59
N TRP A 64 -13.53 -10.64 1.31
CA TRP A 64 -14.70 -11.38 0.83
C TRP A 64 -14.51 -12.89 1.00
N ARG A 65 -13.33 -13.40 0.61
CA ARG A 65 -12.98 -14.82 0.69
C ARG A 65 -12.95 -15.33 2.12
N ALA A 66 -12.47 -14.52 3.06
CA ALA A 66 -12.44 -14.85 4.49
C ALA A 66 -13.84 -15.01 5.07
N VAL A 67 -14.76 -14.08 4.76
CA VAL A 67 -16.16 -14.20 5.18
C VAL A 67 -16.84 -15.39 4.48
N ASP A 68 -16.64 -15.56 3.18
CA ASP A 68 -17.23 -16.66 2.40
C ASP A 68 -16.75 -18.02 2.92
N HIS A 69 -15.46 -18.16 3.26
CA HIS A 69 -14.89 -19.34 3.89
C HIS A 69 -15.61 -19.67 5.21
N CYS A 70 -15.77 -18.69 6.10
CA CYS A 70 -16.46 -18.89 7.38
C CYS A 70 -17.92 -19.31 7.20
N ILE A 71 -18.63 -18.71 6.24
CA ILE A 71 -20.04 -19.06 5.95
C ILE A 71 -20.15 -20.48 5.39
N ARG A 72 -19.30 -20.85 4.43
CA ARG A 72 -19.27 -22.23 3.88
C ARG A 72 -18.90 -23.24 4.95
N ARG A 73 -17.93 -22.93 5.82
CA ARG A 73 -17.56 -23.79 6.95
C ARG A 73 -18.69 -23.92 7.96
N PHE A 74 -19.41 -22.83 8.25
CA PHE A 74 -20.59 -22.86 9.10
C PHE A 74 -21.65 -23.81 8.55
N PHE A 75 -21.94 -23.77 7.24
CA PHE A 75 -22.90 -24.70 6.64
C PHE A 75 -22.47 -26.16 6.72
N GLN A 76 -21.18 -26.46 6.54
CA GLN A 76 -20.63 -27.81 6.66
C GLN A 76 -20.76 -28.33 8.09
N VAL A 77 -20.29 -27.56 9.08
CA VAL A 77 -20.28 -27.99 10.50
C VAL A 77 -21.70 -28.12 11.05
N THR A 78 -22.65 -27.35 10.52
CA THR A 78 -24.06 -27.36 10.94
C THR A 78 -24.97 -28.11 9.97
N GLU A 79 -24.44 -28.98 9.11
CA GLU A 79 -25.22 -29.71 8.09
C GLU A 79 -26.40 -30.51 8.69
N ASN A 80 -26.19 -31.08 9.88
CA ASN A 80 -27.20 -31.86 10.58
C ASN A 80 -28.20 -31.00 11.38
N CYS A 81 -28.02 -29.68 11.43
CA CYS A 81 -28.94 -28.80 12.14
C CYS A 81 -30.26 -28.69 11.36
N PRO A 82 -31.42 -28.83 12.04
CA PRO A 82 -32.72 -28.75 11.37
C PRO A 82 -33.03 -27.35 10.85
N LYS A 83 -32.47 -26.31 11.50
CA LYS A 83 -32.62 -24.91 11.14
C LYS A 83 -31.34 -24.14 11.45
N ARG A 84 -30.95 -23.25 10.55
CA ARG A 84 -29.76 -22.40 10.64
C ARG A 84 -30.16 -20.94 10.44
N GLN A 85 -29.46 -20.04 11.12
CA GLN A 85 -29.68 -18.61 10.98
C GLN A 85 -28.31 -17.94 10.81
N ILE A 86 -28.24 -17.03 9.84
CA ILE A 86 -27.10 -16.15 9.64
C ILE A 86 -27.57 -14.76 10.02
N LEU A 87 -26.92 -14.12 10.99
CA LEU A 87 -27.22 -12.74 11.39
C LEU A 87 -26.03 -11.85 11.04
N SER A 88 -26.19 -11.01 10.02
CA SER A 88 -25.19 -10.04 9.58
C SER A 88 -25.46 -8.69 10.22
N LEU A 89 -24.62 -8.29 11.16
CA LEU A 89 -24.70 -7.01 11.88
C LEU A 89 -23.88 -5.94 11.15
N GLY A 90 -24.47 -4.77 10.90
CA GLY A 90 -23.87 -3.74 10.06
C GLY A 90 -23.72 -4.20 8.61
N ALA A 91 -24.78 -4.85 8.08
CA ALA A 91 -24.73 -5.51 6.77
C ALA A 91 -24.49 -4.53 5.61
N GLY A 92 -24.87 -3.26 5.77
CA GLY A 92 -24.79 -2.27 4.71
C GLY A 92 -25.48 -2.78 3.44
N PHE A 93 -24.83 -2.57 2.30
CA PHE A 93 -25.28 -3.09 1.01
C PHE A 93 -24.60 -4.41 0.63
N ASP A 94 -24.34 -5.30 1.59
CA ASP A 94 -23.87 -6.65 1.29
C ASP A 94 -24.88 -7.45 0.46
N SER A 95 -24.35 -8.35 -0.37
CA SER A 95 -25.07 -9.19 -1.33
C SER A 95 -25.14 -10.66 -0.91
N LEU A 96 -24.63 -11.02 0.28
CA LEU A 96 -24.48 -12.39 0.77
C LEU A 96 -25.75 -13.22 0.58
N TYR A 97 -26.91 -12.70 0.98
CA TYR A 97 -28.18 -13.42 0.79
C TYR A 97 -28.42 -13.80 -0.67
N PHE A 98 -28.32 -12.83 -1.59
CA PHE A 98 -28.58 -13.05 -3.01
C PHE A 98 -27.59 -14.06 -3.61
N ARG A 99 -26.31 -13.98 -3.24
CA ARG A 99 -25.31 -14.97 -3.64
C ARG A 99 -25.66 -16.37 -3.16
N LEU A 100 -25.95 -16.53 -1.86
CA LEU A 100 -26.27 -17.84 -1.30
C LEU A 100 -27.58 -18.41 -1.86
N HIS A 101 -28.55 -17.56 -2.17
CA HIS A 101 -29.80 -17.97 -2.82
C HIS A 101 -29.54 -18.43 -4.26
N ALA A 102 -28.72 -17.71 -5.02
CA ALA A 102 -28.36 -18.10 -6.38
C ALA A 102 -27.52 -19.40 -6.43
N ASP A 103 -26.67 -19.62 -5.42
CA ASP A 103 -25.90 -20.85 -5.23
C ASP A 103 -26.75 -22.03 -4.69
N GLU A 104 -28.06 -21.83 -4.46
CA GLU A 104 -28.97 -22.79 -3.81
C GLU A 104 -28.47 -23.27 -2.42
N ALA A 105 -27.64 -22.47 -1.76
CA ALA A 105 -26.96 -22.82 -0.51
C ALA A 105 -27.82 -22.59 0.76
N LEU A 106 -29.00 -21.99 0.63
CA LEU A 106 -29.86 -21.60 1.76
C LEU A 106 -30.81 -22.71 2.26
N VAL A 107 -30.58 -23.97 1.88
CA VAL A 107 -31.36 -25.11 2.38
C VAL A 107 -31.40 -25.09 3.91
N ARG A 108 -32.58 -25.04 4.54
CA ARG A 108 -32.75 -24.98 6.01
C ARG A 108 -32.02 -23.79 6.69
N ALA A 109 -31.73 -22.72 5.96
CA ALA A 109 -31.05 -21.54 6.48
C ALA A 109 -31.87 -20.26 6.22
N VAL A 110 -31.77 -19.29 7.14
CA VAL A 110 -32.41 -17.99 7.03
C VAL A 110 -31.37 -16.91 7.28
N VAL A 111 -31.32 -15.88 6.43
CA VAL A 111 -30.42 -14.75 6.57
C VAL A 111 -31.17 -13.56 7.20
N PHE A 112 -30.58 -12.99 8.23
CA PHE A 112 -31.00 -11.78 8.90
C PHE A 112 -29.90 -10.75 8.71
N GLU A 113 -30.26 -9.55 8.30
CA GLU A 113 -29.36 -8.41 8.21
C GLU A 113 -29.84 -7.32 9.16
N VAL A 114 -28.90 -6.64 9.81
CA VAL A 114 -29.17 -5.53 10.72
C VAL A 114 -28.30 -4.35 10.33
N ASP A 115 -28.89 -3.16 10.21
CA ASP A 115 -28.14 -1.91 10.00
C ASP A 115 -28.87 -0.71 10.60
N PHE A 116 -28.32 0.50 10.45
CA PHE A 116 -29.03 1.73 10.76
C PHE A 116 -30.31 1.86 9.93
N PRO A 117 -31.41 2.39 10.49
CA PRO A 117 -32.69 2.53 9.78
C PRO A 117 -32.59 3.23 8.43
N ASP A 118 -31.73 4.25 8.30
CA ASP A 118 -31.55 4.97 7.03
C ASP A 118 -30.83 4.11 5.97
N VAL A 119 -29.83 3.33 6.37
CA VAL A 119 -29.13 2.40 5.47
C VAL A 119 -30.08 1.28 5.04
N ALA A 120 -30.82 0.70 5.98
CA ALA A 120 -31.83 -0.32 5.69
C ALA A 120 -32.91 0.21 4.73
N ARG A 121 -33.44 1.43 4.95
CA ARG A 121 -34.42 2.05 4.06
C ARG A 121 -33.87 2.26 2.65
N ARG A 122 -32.62 2.72 2.51
CA ARG A 122 -31.96 2.86 1.19
C ARG A 122 -31.81 1.50 0.50
N LYS A 123 -31.38 0.46 1.22
CA LYS A 123 -31.26 -0.90 0.68
C LYS A 123 -32.62 -1.44 0.21
N THR A 124 -33.67 -1.29 1.01
CA THR A 124 -35.05 -1.67 0.65
C THR A 124 -35.52 -0.97 -0.63
N ALA A 125 -35.25 0.34 -0.78
CA ALA A 125 -35.62 1.08 -1.99
C ALA A 125 -34.89 0.55 -3.24
N LEU A 126 -33.61 0.17 -3.11
CA LEU A 126 -32.81 -0.43 -4.19
C LEU A 126 -33.32 -1.83 -4.55
N ILE A 127 -33.64 -2.66 -3.57
CA ILE A 127 -34.22 -4.00 -3.78
C ILE A 127 -35.56 -3.88 -4.50
N ASN A 128 -36.46 -3.02 -4.02
CA ASN A 128 -37.81 -2.88 -4.57
C ASN A 128 -37.84 -2.29 -5.98
N SER A 129 -36.86 -1.45 -6.33
CA SER A 129 -36.75 -0.86 -7.66
C SER A 129 -36.08 -1.79 -8.67
N ASN A 130 -35.42 -2.86 -8.23
CA ASN A 130 -34.72 -3.80 -9.09
C ASN A 130 -35.48 -5.13 -9.23
N ILE A 131 -35.90 -5.44 -10.47
CA ILE A 131 -36.68 -6.66 -10.75
C ILE A 131 -35.94 -7.96 -10.40
N THR A 132 -34.62 -8.00 -10.58
CA THR A 132 -33.79 -9.18 -10.29
C THR A 132 -33.73 -9.44 -8.80
N LEU A 133 -33.39 -8.42 -8.01
CA LEU A 133 -33.30 -8.55 -6.55
C LEU A 133 -34.67 -8.86 -5.94
N LYS A 134 -35.72 -8.17 -6.41
CA LYS A 134 -37.08 -8.38 -5.93
C LYS A 134 -37.60 -9.78 -6.28
N GLY A 135 -37.28 -10.29 -7.47
CA GLY A 135 -37.70 -11.62 -7.93
C GLY A 135 -37.10 -12.78 -7.11
N MET A 136 -36.04 -12.52 -6.34
CA MET A 136 -35.42 -13.52 -5.45
C MET A 136 -36.04 -13.55 -4.04
N LEU A 137 -37.02 -12.69 -3.75
CA LEU A 137 -37.70 -12.64 -2.46
C LEU A 137 -39.12 -13.19 -2.60
N ASP A 138 -39.56 -13.97 -1.60
CA ASP A 138 -40.95 -14.39 -1.50
C ASP A 138 -41.89 -13.19 -1.28
N ALA A 139 -43.17 -13.38 -1.62
CA ALA A 139 -44.19 -12.32 -1.51
C ALA A 139 -44.25 -11.72 -0.09
N HIS A 140 -44.08 -10.40 0.00
CA HIS A 140 -44.05 -9.67 1.26
C HIS A 140 -45.39 -9.67 2.01
N LEU A 141 -45.34 -9.94 3.31
CA LEU A 141 -46.36 -9.46 4.26
C LEU A 141 -45.84 -8.15 4.90
N PRO A 142 -46.59 -7.04 4.81
CA PRO A 142 -46.21 -5.80 5.49
C PRO A 142 -46.19 -6.03 7.00
N CYS A 143 -45.04 -5.82 7.63
CA CYS A 143 -44.86 -6.03 9.07
C CYS A 143 -44.59 -4.66 9.76
N PRO A 144 -45.43 -4.21 10.71
CA PRO A 144 -45.16 -3.00 11.46
C PRO A 144 -43.94 -3.19 12.38
N GLY A 145 -42.99 -2.24 12.39
CA GLY A 145 -41.85 -2.24 13.32
C GLY A 145 -40.48 -1.93 12.69
N PRO A 146 -39.34 -2.34 13.30
CA PRO A 146 -37.99 -2.11 12.77
C PRO A 146 -37.63 -3.01 11.59
N VAL A 147 -38.58 -3.80 11.08
CA VAL A 147 -38.39 -4.75 9.99
C VAL A 147 -38.60 -4.02 8.65
N HIS A 148 -37.53 -3.88 7.87
CA HIS A 148 -37.52 -3.17 6.59
C HIS A 148 -37.69 -4.09 5.37
N VAL A 149 -37.30 -5.37 5.49
CA VAL A 149 -37.57 -6.43 4.50
C VAL A 149 -37.87 -7.72 5.26
N SER A 150 -38.87 -8.49 4.83
CA SER A 150 -39.19 -9.81 5.40
C SER A 150 -39.67 -10.76 4.30
N SER A 151 -39.01 -11.90 4.18
CA SER A 151 -39.22 -13.01 3.24
C SER A 151 -39.07 -14.33 4.00
N GLY A 152 -39.40 -15.48 3.39
CA GLY A 152 -39.24 -16.79 4.03
C GLY A 152 -37.80 -17.10 4.46
N GLN A 153 -36.81 -16.60 3.72
CA GLN A 153 -35.38 -16.85 3.97
C GLN A 153 -34.54 -15.58 4.20
N TYR A 154 -35.14 -14.38 4.20
CA TYR A 154 -34.42 -13.11 4.34
C TYR A 154 -35.17 -12.07 5.16
N HIS A 155 -34.50 -11.49 6.15
CA HIS A 155 -35.05 -10.41 6.97
C HIS A 155 -34.03 -9.27 7.14
N LEU A 156 -34.43 -8.01 6.92
CA LEU A 156 -33.60 -6.82 7.14
C LEU A 156 -34.20 -5.98 8.28
N LEU A 157 -33.41 -5.70 9.32
CA LEU A 157 -33.81 -5.02 10.55
C LEU A 157 -33.04 -3.70 10.74
N GLY A 158 -33.71 -2.66 11.21
CA GLY A 158 -33.12 -1.37 11.58
C GLY A 158 -32.90 -1.27 13.08
N LEU A 159 -31.73 -1.65 13.62
CA LEU A 159 -31.46 -1.70 15.06
C LEU A 159 -30.01 -1.29 15.40
N ASP A 160 -29.80 -0.67 16.57
CA ASP A 160 -28.50 -0.20 17.10
C ASP A 160 -28.02 -1.14 18.22
N VAL A 161 -26.91 -1.85 18.03
CA VAL A 161 -26.49 -3.02 18.84
C VAL A 161 -25.28 -2.75 19.77
N ARG A 162 -25.19 -1.56 20.39
CA ARG A 162 -23.99 -1.11 21.11
C ARG A 162 -23.78 -1.61 22.55
N GLU A 163 -24.54 -2.58 23.05
CA GLU A 163 -24.37 -3.08 24.44
C GLU A 163 -24.63 -4.59 24.58
N GLU A 164 -23.59 -5.43 24.50
CA GLU A 164 -23.65 -6.82 24.99
C GLU A 164 -22.28 -7.29 25.54
N SER A 165 -22.30 -8.02 26.67
CA SER A 165 -21.13 -8.71 27.24
C SER A 165 -21.00 -10.13 26.68
N GLN A 166 -19.77 -10.57 26.41
CA GLN A 166 -19.50 -11.84 25.72
C GLN A 166 -18.99 -12.94 26.66
N GLY A 167 -19.48 -14.16 26.45
CA GLY A 167 -18.95 -15.40 27.02
C GLY A 167 -18.89 -16.48 25.93
N TRP A 168 -17.81 -16.47 25.14
CA TRP A 168 -17.52 -17.44 24.07
C TRP A 168 -16.52 -18.50 24.58
N GLU A 169 -16.65 -19.74 24.11
CA GLU A 169 -15.85 -20.88 24.58
C GLU A 169 -14.57 -21.08 23.75
N GLN A 170 -14.62 -20.73 22.47
CA GLN A 170 -13.50 -20.81 21.53
C GLN A 170 -13.39 -19.51 20.74
N CYS A 171 -12.16 -19.10 20.45
CA CYS A 171 -11.86 -17.92 19.65
C CYS A 171 -10.60 -18.18 18.81
N VAL A 172 -10.70 -17.95 17.50
CA VAL A 172 -9.58 -18.03 16.57
C VAL A 172 -9.50 -16.71 15.81
N CYS A 173 -8.32 -16.11 15.81
CA CYS A 173 -8.02 -14.85 15.14
C CYS A 173 -6.83 -15.06 14.19
N LEU A 174 -6.98 -14.64 12.94
CA LEU A 174 -5.92 -14.66 11.93
C LEU A 174 -5.80 -13.27 11.34
N ASP A 175 -4.58 -12.79 11.11
CA ASP A 175 -4.40 -11.66 10.20
C ASP A 175 -4.71 -12.09 8.75
N MET A 176 -4.84 -11.12 7.84
CA MET A 176 -5.19 -11.45 6.46
C MET A 176 -4.04 -12.10 5.68
N ASN A 177 -2.78 -12.01 6.14
CA ASN A 177 -1.67 -12.74 5.52
C ASN A 177 -1.74 -14.23 5.87
N ASP A 178 -1.93 -14.55 7.15
CA ASP A 178 -2.11 -15.91 7.64
C ASP A 178 -3.33 -16.57 6.96
N PHE A 179 -4.42 -15.82 6.83
CA PHE A 179 -5.58 -16.30 6.08
C PHE A 179 -5.26 -16.52 4.58
N TYR A 180 -4.68 -15.51 3.90
CA TYR A 180 -4.44 -15.59 2.46
C TYR A 180 -3.42 -16.68 2.10
N LEU A 181 -2.27 -16.71 2.77
CA LEU A 181 -1.19 -17.65 2.48
C LEU A 181 -1.45 -19.04 3.07
N GLY A 182 -2.17 -19.13 4.20
CA GLY A 182 -2.40 -20.37 4.92
C GLY A 182 -3.68 -21.12 4.54
N LEU A 183 -4.77 -20.41 4.22
CA LEU A 183 -6.09 -21.02 4.00
C LEU A 183 -6.64 -20.85 2.56
N VAL A 184 -6.08 -19.97 1.74
CA VAL A 184 -6.46 -19.87 0.31
C VAL A 184 -5.60 -20.83 -0.52
N PRO A 185 -6.22 -21.75 -1.29
CA PRO A 185 -5.49 -22.67 -2.15
C PRO A 185 -4.55 -21.95 -3.12
N GLU A 186 -3.40 -22.56 -3.41
CA GLU A 186 -2.38 -21.98 -4.31
C GLU A 186 -2.95 -21.69 -5.70
N GLU A 187 -3.74 -22.60 -6.28
CA GLU A 187 -4.41 -22.39 -7.58
C GLU A 187 -5.26 -21.12 -7.59
N GLU A 188 -5.97 -20.85 -6.49
CA GLU A 188 -6.81 -19.67 -6.35
C GLU A 188 -5.98 -18.40 -6.14
N ARG A 189 -4.84 -18.48 -5.44
CA ARG A 189 -3.87 -17.38 -5.33
C ARG A 189 -3.27 -17.05 -6.70
N CYS A 190 -2.81 -18.05 -7.44
CA CYS A 190 -2.31 -17.89 -8.81
C CYS A 190 -3.35 -17.23 -9.72
N ARG A 191 -4.62 -17.68 -9.65
CA ARG A 191 -5.72 -17.09 -10.43
C ARG A 191 -5.91 -15.60 -10.11
N VAL A 192 -5.90 -15.24 -8.83
CA VAL A 192 -6.12 -13.86 -8.39
C VAL A 192 -4.94 -12.95 -8.74
N GLU A 193 -3.72 -13.48 -8.65
CA GLU A 193 -2.50 -12.72 -8.89
C GLU A 193 -2.33 -12.30 -10.34
N VAL A 194 -2.90 -13.03 -11.31
CA VAL A 194 -2.82 -12.70 -12.74
C VAL A 194 -3.96 -11.80 -13.25
N LEU A 195 -4.96 -11.45 -12.42
CA LEU A 195 -6.12 -10.66 -12.87
C LEU A 195 -5.75 -9.22 -13.25
N GLU A 196 -4.82 -8.63 -12.52
CA GLU A 196 -4.38 -7.25 -12.72
C GLU A 196 -2.86 -7.14 -12.48
N PRO A 197 -2.14 -6.36 -13.30
CA PRO A 197 -0.73 -6.07 -13.07
C PRO A 197 -0.54 -5.43 -11.69
N PHE A 198 0.44 -5.93 -10.94
CA PHE A 198 0.58 -5.58 -9.53
C PHE A 198 2.02 -5.41 -9.08
N ASP A 199 2.28 -4.33 -8.34
CA ASP A 199 3.61 -4.06 -7.81
C ASP A 199 3.65 -3.36 -6.44
N GLU A 200 2.52 -3.32 -5.75
CA GLU A 200 2.38 -2.74 -4.41
C GLU A 200 2.49 -3.84 -3.34
N TYR A 201 3.49 -4.72 -3.46
CA TYR A 201 3.60 -5.94 -2.63
C TYR A 201 3.86 -5.61 -1.17
N GLU A 202 4.70 -4.63 -0.87
CA GLU A 202 4.98 -4.21 0.50
C GLU A 202 3.72 -3.62 1.15
N GLU A 203 3.01 -2.76 0.41
CA GLU A 203 1.75 -2.18 0.85
C GLU A 203 0.67 -3.27 1.03
N TRP A 204 0.68 -4.32 0.22
CA TRP A 204 -0.22 -5.48 0.36
C TRP A 204 0.02 -6.25 1.65
N HIS A 205 1.26 -6.63 1.93
CA HIS A 205 1.61 -7.39 3.14
C HIS A 205 1.30 -6.57 4.40
N GLN A 206 1.71 -5.30 4.42
CA GLN A 206 1.41 -4.41 5.54
C GLN A 206 -0.10 -4.29 5.76
N LYS A 207 -0.85 -4.05 4.68
CA LYS A 207 -2.31 -3.98 4.73
C LYS A 207 -2.91 -5.27 5.29
N CYS A 208 -2.41 -6.43 4.88
CA CYS A 208 -2.91 -7.70 5.39
C CYS A 208 -2.57 -7.94 6.86
N SER A 209 -1.45 -7.43 7.37
CA SER A 209 -1.11 -7.48 8.80
C SER A 209 -1.97 -6.56 9.68
N HIS A 210 -2.61 -5.53 9.11
CA HIS A 210 -3.44 -4.58 9.85
C HIS A 210 -4.94 -4.90 9.80
N TYR A 211 -5.33 -5.96 9.11
CA TYR A 211 -6.68 -6.48 9.08
C TYR A 211 -6.66 -7.91 9.60
N PHE A 212 -7.67 -8.28 10.36
CA PHE A 212 -7.80 -9.63 10.88
C PHE A 212 -9.23 -10.14 10.70
N ILE A 213 -9.36 -11.46 10.63
CA ILE A 213 -10.63 -12.15 10.75
C ILE A 213 -10.62 -12.93 12.06
N LEU A 214 -11.69 -12.76 12.82
CA LEU A 214 -11.90 -13.43 14.09
C LEU A 214 -13.19 -14.23 14.02
N THR A 215 -13.11 -15.49 14.46
CA THR A 215 -14.29 -16.33 14.67
C THR A 215 -14.32 -16.75 16.13
N ALA A 216 -15.49 -16.62 16.75
CA ALA A 216 -15.74 -17.08 18.09
C ALA A 216 -16.95 -18.00 18.09
N SER A 217 -16.94 -18.99 18.97
CA SER A 217 -17.99 -20.00 19.00
C SER A 217 -18.29 -20.51 20.40
N ARG A 218 -19.50 -21.04 20.55
CA ARG A 218 -20.03 -21.55 21.82
C ARG A 218 -21.04 -22.67 21.56
N GLY A 219 -20.93 -23.74 22.33
CA GLY A 219 -21.87 -24.87 22.30
C GLY A 219 -21.35 -26.08 21.53
N SER A 220 -22.14 -27.17 21.61
CA SER A 220 -21.76 -28.53 21.24
C SER A 220 -21.37 -28.72 19.76
N PHE A 221 -21.97 -27.96 18.85
CA PHE A 221 -21.65 -28.02 17.42
C PHE A 221 -20.40 -27.23 17.03
N THR A 222 -19.80 -26.51 17.97
CA THR A 222 -18.69 -25.59 17.71
C THR A 222 -17.41 -25.92 18.46
N ALA A 223 -17.22 -27.21 18.80
CA ALA A 223 -15.97 -27.71 19.35
C ALA A 223 -14.77 -27.50 18.41
N GLN A 224 -15.03 -27.31 17.11
CA GLN A 224 -14.04 -26.88 16.13
C GLN A 224 -14.37 -25.46 15.65
N ALA A 225 -13.38 -24.56 15.70
CA ALA A 225 -13.53 -23.20 15.21
C ALA A 225 -13.78 -23.17 13.69
N LEU A 226 -14.46 -22.12 13.21
CA LEU A 226 -14.71 -21.91 11.78
C LEU A 226 -13.43 -21.59 11.00
N LEU A 227 -12.43 -21.04 11.69
CA LEU A 227 -11.07 -20.88 11.21
C LEU A 227 -10.15 -21.87 11.91
N SER A 228 -9.17 -22.37 11.17
CA SER A 228 -8.05 -23.14 11.72
C SER A 228 -6.76 -22.34 11.54
N HIS A 229 -5.86 -22.38 12.52
CA HIS A 229 -4.49 -21.95 12.29
C HIS A 229 -3.86 -22.87 11.23
N PRO A 230 -3.10 -22.32 10.26
CA PRO A 230 -2.35 -23.14 9.33
C PRO A 230 -1.36 -24.02 10.09
N SER A 231 -1.14 -25.25 9.62
CA SER A 231 -0.28 -26.23 10.30
C SER A 231 1.18 -25.79 10.40
N VAL A 232 1.59 -24.89 9.50
CA VAL A 232 2.87 -24.17 9.51
C VAL A 232 2.55 -22.70 9.26
N SER A 233 3.10 -21.80 10.08
CA SER A 233 2.97 -20.36 9.81
C SER A 233 3.54 -20.08 8.41
N PRO A 234 2.74 -19.54 7.48
CA PRO A 234 3.19 -19.34 6.10
C PRO A 234 4.26 -18.24 6.01
N LEU A 235 4.32 -17.38 7.03
CA LEU A 235 5.33 -16.35 7.18
C LEU A 235 6.33 -16.72 8.27
N PRO A 236 7.65 -16.51 8.03
CA PRO A 236 8.65 -16.67 9.06
C PRO A 236 8.42 -15.64 10.18
N SER A 237 8.16 -16.10 11.39
CA SER A 237 8.12 -15.25 12.58
C SER A 237 9.55 -14.83 12.93
N LYS A 238 9.90 -13.57 12.66
CA LYS A 238 11.12 -12.94 13.18
C LYS A 238 10.71 -11.91 14.21
N SER A 239 11.04 -12.18 15.47
CA SER A 239 11.03 -11.15 16.51
C SER A 239 12.37 -10.41 16.46
N PRO A 240 12.37 -9.08 16.28
CA PRO A 240 13.59 -8.29 16.25
C PRO A 240 14.21 -8.27 17.65
N SER A 241 15.54 -8.39 17.73
CA SER A 241 16.27 -8.18 18.98
C SER A 241 16.63 -6.70 19.08
N TRP A 242 15.69 -5.89 19.56
CA TRP A 242 15.88 -4.45 19.65
C TRP A 242 16.99 -4.08 20.63
N SER A 243 17.83 -3.13 20.22
CA SER A 243 18.62 -2.33 21.15
C SER A 243 17.69 -1.56 22.10
N PRO A 244 18.09 -1.34 23.37
CA PRO A 244 17.34 -0.45 24.27
C PRO A 244 17.37 1.02 23.83
N VAL A 245 18.24 1.37 22.88
CA VAL A 245 18.35 2.71 22.32
C VAL A 245 17.33 2.88 21.18
N ALA A 246 16.56 3.96 21.26
CA ALA A 246 15.68 4.42 20.18
C ALA A 246 16.27 5.69 19.55
N LEU A 247 16.22 5.78 18.22
CA LEU A 247 16.69 6.94 17.49
C LEU A 247 15.58 7.96 17.38
N SER A 248 15.87 9.21 17.72
CA SER A 248 14.90 10.29 17.64
C SER A 248 14.59 10.60 16.18
N VAL A 249 13.30 10.67 15.87
CA VAL A 249 12.82 11.16 14.58
C VAL A 249 12.41 12.62 14.76
N ILE A 250 12.76 13.50 13.82
CA ILE A 250 12.40 14.92 13.87
C ILE A 250 11.80 15.35 12.53
N THR A 251 10.68 16.07 12.57
CA THR A 251 10.03 16.58 11.37
C THR A 251 10.78 17.76 10.78
N ILE A 252 10.93 17.78 9.46
CA ILE A 252 11.48 18.92 8.74
C ILE A 252 10.32 19.79 8.24
N PRO A 253 10.30 21.12 8.49
CA PRO A 253 9.18 21.99 8.14
C PRO A 253 9.13 22.34 6.64
N VAL A 254 9.22 21.32 5.78
CA VAL A 254 9.19 21.43 4.32
C VAL A 254 8.13 20.47 3.79
N CYS A 255 7.25 20.95 2.91
CA CYS A 255 6.23 20.12 2.32
C CYS A 255 6.77 19.38 1.09
N VAL A 256 7.11 18.10 1.28
CA VAL A 256 7.41 17.16 0.21
C VAL A 256 6.68 15.87 0.50
N GLU A 257 5.62 15.63 -0.25
CA GLU A 257 4.88 14.38 -0.25
C GLU A 257 5.10 13.63 -1.56
N GLY A 258 5.15 12.31 -1.48
CA GLY A 258 5.19 11.44 -2.64
C GLY A 258 5.68 10.04 -2.32
N LEU A 259 5.33 9.08 -3.16
CA LEU A 259 5.80 7.70 -3.08
C LEU A 259 6.47 7.30 -4.40
N GLY A 260 7.42 6.36 -4.30
CA GLY A 260 8.15 5.84 -5.46
C GLY A 260 9.02 6.88 -6.15
N MET A 261 9.45 7.91 -5.40
CA MET A 261 10.45 8.89 -5.85
C MET A 261 11.85 8.25 -5.84
N ALA A 262 12.81 8.98 -6.39
CA ALA A 262 14.22 8.68 -6.18
C ALA A 262 14.95 9.94 -5.72
N SER A 263 15.87 9.77 -4.76
CA SER A 263 16.71 10.82 -4.21
C SER A 263 18.19 10.56 -4.49
N THR A 264 19.00 11.62 -4.46
CA THR A 264 20.45 11.50 -4.27
C THR A 264 21.03 12.79 -3.72
N LEU A 265 22.06 12.69 -2.88
CA LEU A 265 22.91 13.82 -2.50
C LEU A 265 23.82 14.24 -3.68
N VAL A 266 23.55 15.40 -4.27
CA VAL A 266 24.32 15.92 -5.42
C VAL A 266 25.50 16.79 -5.00
N SER A 267 25.40 17.43 -3.85
CA SER A 267 26.49 18.14 -3.17
C SER A 267 26.15 18.27 -1.68
N PRO A 268 27.10 18.61 -0.80
CA PRO A 268 26.80 18.83 0.62
C PRO A 268 25.62 19.80 0.81
N GLY A 269 24.61 19.35 1.57
CA GLY A 269 23.38 20.10 1.81
C GLY A 269 22.42 20.25 0.62
N GLN A 270 22.63 19.55 -0.51
CA GLN A 270 21.73 19.58 -1.66
C GLN A 270 21.28 18.17 -2.04
N VAL A 271 20.00 17.89 -1.87
CA VAL A 271 19.38 16.60 -2.23
C VAL A 271 18.47 16.78 -3.42
N LEU A 272 18.75 16.08 -4.51
CA LEU A 272 17.90 16.05 -5.70
C LEU A 272 16.84 14.96 -5.53
N LEU A 273 15.59 15.30 -5.83
CA LEU A 273 14.45 14.40 -5.89
C LEU A 273 13.84 14.42 -7.28
N THR A 274 13.52 13.25 -7.83
CA THR A 274 12.87 13.15 -9.15
C THR A 274 11.74 12.11 -9.16
N GLY A 275 10.75 12.34 -10.03
CA GLY A 275 9.63 11.44 -10.29
C GLY A 275 8.70 11.23 -9.09
N GLY A 276 8.10 10.04 -9.02
CA GLY A 276 7.15 9.65 -7.98
C GLY A 276 5.68 9.99 -8.28
N SER A 277 4.83 9.73 -7.29
CA SER A 277 3.39 10.06 -7.31
C SER A 277 2.99 10.76 -6.03
N SER A 278 2.18 11.81 -6.14
CA SER A 278 1.66 12.62 -5.02
C SER A 278 0.16 12.87 -5.18
N ARG A 279 -0.44 13.73 -4.35
CA ARG A 279 -1.86 14.12 -4.51
C ARG A 279 -2.15 14.81 -5.84
N GLY A 280 -1.15 15.46 -6.44
CA GLY A 280 -1.23 16.05 -7.78
C GLY A 280 -1.24 15.04 -8.92
N GLY A 281 -1.17 13.73 -8.61
CA GLY A 281 -1.09 12.65 -9.56
C GLY A 281 0.34 12.15 -9.75
N ARG A 282 0.54 11.41 -10.85
CA ARG A 282 1.86 10.92 -11.27
C ARG A 282 2.52 12.03 -12.07
N GLY A 283 3.61 12.61 -11.58
CA GLY A 283 4.16 13.84 -12.16
C GLY A 283 5.64 14.07 -11.88
N ALA A 284 6.36 14.48 -12.92
CA ALA A 284 7.82 14.61 -13.03
C ALA A 284 8.41 15.88 -12.36
N VAL A 285 7.80 16.37 -11.28
CA VAL A 285 8.31 17.58 -10.63
C VAL A 285 9.59 17.24 -9.90
N ALA A 286 10.73 17.57 -10.51
CA ALA A 286 12.00 17.50 -9.84
C ALA A 286 12.07 18.58 -8.75
N ARG A 287 12.63 18.22 -7.61
CA ARG A 287 12.80 19.12 -6.46
C ARG A 287 14.22 19.03 -5.98
N VAL A 288 14.74 20.14 -5.46
CA VAL A 288 15.99 20.16 -4.72
C VAL A 288 15.69 20.59 -3.30
N LEU A 289 16.08 19.77 -2.33
CA LEU A 289 16.12 20.15 -0.92
C LEU A 289 17.48 20.80 -0.65
N LEU A 290 17.45 22.02 -0.12
CA LEU A 290 18.63 22.81 0.18
C LEU A 290 18.70 23.04 1.69
N ARG A 291 19.82 22.67 2.31
CA ARG A 291 20.15 22.95 3.71
C ARG A 291 20.78 24.35 3.79
N GLY A 292 20.12 25.27 4.47
CA GLY A 292 20.61 26.62 4.78
C GLY A 292 20.79 26.83 6.28
N GLN A 293 21.11 28.07 6.68
CA GLN A 293 21.28 28.45 8.09
C GLN A 293 19.99 28.33 8.90
N GLU A 294 18.83 28.59 8.28
CA GLU A 294 17.51 28.48 8.91
C GLU A 294 16.89 27.08 8.78
N GLY A 295 17.66 26.08 8.31
CA GLY A 295 17.21 24.72 8.09
C GLY A 295 16.97 24.38 6.61
N TRP A 296 16.13 23.39 6.37
CA TRP A 296 15.85 22.88 5.02
C TRP A 296 14.80 23.72 4.30
N ARG A 297 14.96 23.89 2.98
CA ARG A 297 13.95 24.43 2.07
C ARG A 297 13.82 23.57 0.81
N SER A 298 12.63 23.49 0.22
CA SER A 298 12.40 22.82 -1.07
C SER A 298 12.29 23.85 -2.19
N VAL A 299 12.97 23.58 -3.30
CA VAL A 299 12.87 24.34 -4.55
C VAL A 299 12.40 23.40 -5.64
N ILE A 300 11.35 23.78 -6.37
CA ILE A 300 10.93 23.08 -7.59
C ILE A 300 11.90 23.47 -8.69
N VAL A 301 12.45 22.49 -9.39
CA VAL A 301 13.37 22.70 -10.52
C VAL A 301 12.74 22.16 -11.79
N GLU A 302 12.65 23.02 -12.81
CA GLU A 302 12.17 22.60 -14.11
C GLU A 302 13.29 21.88 -14.86
N PRO A 303 13.05 20.64 -15.33
CA PRO A 303 14.03 19.92 -16.13
C PRO A 303 14.08 20.50 -17.55
N SER A 304 15.27 20.61 -18.12
CA SER A 304 15.46 21.10 -19.51
C SER A 304 14.82 20.19 -20.56
N VAL A 305 14.59 18.92 -20.23
CA VAL A 305 13.88 17.92 -21.01
C VAL A 305 12.97 17.15 -20.08
N ASP A 306 11.74 16.84 -20.52
CA ASP A 306 10.81 16.04 -19.72
C ASP A 306 11.39 14.63 -19.45
N LEU A 307 11.54 14.30 -18.16
CA LEU A 307 11.96 12.96 -17.72
C LEU A 307 10.81 11.94 -17.80
N GLY A 308 9.60 12.39 -18.14
CA GLY A 308 8.38 11.58 -18.21
C GLY A 308 7.89 11.15 -16.83
N VAL A 309 6.70 10.54 -16.82
CA VAL A 309 6.12 9.96 -15.60
C VAL A 309 6.91 8.72 -15.19
N ARG A 310 7.59 8.79 -14.02
CA ARG A 310 8.50 7.74 -13.57
C ARG A 310 8.39 7.50 -12.08
N LEU A 311 8.12 6.26 -11.70
CA LEU A 311 8.17 5.77 -10.32
C LEU A 311 9.19 4.64 -10.21
N TYR A 312 9.76 4.48 -9.02
CA TYR A 312 10.66 3.36 -8.67
C TYR A 312 11.87 3.23 -9.60
N HIS A 313 12.36 4.36 -10.09
CA HIS A 313 13.66 4.50 -10.75
C HIS A 313 14.76 4.74 -9.72
N THR A 314 15.99 4.84 -10.20
CA THR A 314 17.14 5.25 -9.41
C THR A 314 17.67 6.59 -9.87
N VAL A 315 18.20 7.37 -8.94
CA VAL A 315 19.01 8.57 -9.19
C VAL A 315 20.29 8.35 -8.43
N THR A 316 21.43 8.30 -9.11
CA THR A 316 22.70 7.97 -8.48
C THR A 316 23.72 9.08 -8.74
N SER A 317 24.15 9.75 -7.67
CA SER A 317 25.19 10.79 -7.72
C SER A 317 26.48 10.26 -8.35
N CYS A 318 27.10 11.06 -9.22
CA CYS A 318 28.28 10.67 -9.99
C CYS A 318 29.54 11.42 -9.52
N PRO A 319 30.71 10.73 -9.46
CA PRO A 319 31.99 11.39 -9.25
C PRO A 319 32.24 12.44 -10.35
N GLY A 320 32.63 13.66 -9.95
CA GLY A 320 32.80 14.79 -10.87
C GLY A 320 31.53 15.63 -11.10
N GLY A 321 30.43 15.32 -10.41
CA GLY A 321 29.23 16.14 -10.35
C GLY A 321 28.07 15.62 -11.21
N GLY A 322 26.86 15.98 -10.79
CA GLY A 322 25.61 15.50 -11.38
C GLY A 322 25.20 14.12 -10.88
N ALA A 323 24.16 13.57 -11.50
CA ALA A 323 23.62 12.26 -11.17
C ALA A 323 23.12 11.55 -12.44
N VAL A 324 22.97 10.23 -12.36
CA VAL A 324 22.37 9.42 -13.42
C VAL A 324 21.00 8.94 -12.99
N VAL A 325 20.00 9.15 -13.85
CA VAL A 325 18.62 8.70 -13.68
C VAL A 325 18.40 7.49 -14.57
N TYR A 326 18.04 6.34 -13.99
CA TYR A 326 17.87 5.10 -14.73
C TYR A 326 16.58 4.35 -14.37
N GLY A 327 15.94 3.79 -15.41
CA GLY A 327 14.81 2.87 -15.30
C GLY A 327 13.54 3.52 -14.74
N GLY A 328 12.82 2.74 -13.94
CA GLY A 328 11.51 3.07 -13.38
C GLY A 328 10.37 2.66 -14.29
N ARG A 329 9.16 3.10 -13.94
CA ARG A 329 7.93 2.77 -14.69
C ARG A 329 6.90 3.88 -14.64
N SER A 330 6.01 3.89 -15.65
CA SER A 330 4.78 4.69 -15.59
C SER A 330 3.58 3.85 -15.12
N SER A 331 3.56 2.55 -15.45
CA SER A 331 2.65 1.51 -14.96
C SER A 331 3.42 0.19 -14.84
N PRO A 332 2.92 -0.83 -14.09
CA PRO A 332 3.63 -2.10 -13.97
C PRO A 332 3.99 -2.77 -15.32
N LEU A 333 3.16 -2.54 -16.34
CA LEU A 333 3.34 -3.03 -17.71
C LEU A 333 4.15 -2.09 -18.64
N ASN A 334 4.55 -0.91 -18.15
CA ASN A 334 5.28 0.07 -18.97
C ASN A 334 6.56 0.52 -18.25
N PRO A 335 7.59 -0.36 -18.21
CA PRO A 335 8.90 -0.01 -17.71
C PRO A 335 9.62 0.98 -18.65
N ILE A 336 10.38 1.90 -18.07
CA ILE A 336 11.07 2.97 -18.78
C ILE A 336 12.50 2.54 -19.10
N ARG A 337 12.91 2.75 -20.36
CA ARG A 337 14.27 2.42 -20.83
C ARG A 337 15.25 3.58 -20.73
N GLY A 338 14.74 4.79 -20.52
CA GLY A 338 15.51 6.02 -20.62
C GLY A 338 16.58 6.15 -19.52
N LEU A 339 17.79 6.47 -19.95
CA LEU A 339 18.96 6.76 -19.13
C LEU A 339 19.37 8.21 -19.35
N PHE A 340 19.44 8.98 -18.26
CA PHE A 340 19.70 10.41 -18.33
C PHE A 340 20.80 10.81 -17.36
N LYS A 341 21.70 11.69 -17.80
CA LYS A 341 22.59 12.42 -16.92
C LYS A 341 21.92 13.74 -16.55
N VAL A 342 21.91 14.07 -15.27
CA VAL A 342 21.31 15.30 -14.76
C VAL A 342 22.33 16.12 -13.99
N THR A 343 22.35 17.44 -14.21
CA THR A 343 23.25 18.38 -13.52
C THR A 343 22.46 19.61 -13.06
N LEU A 344 22.80 20.11 -11.87
CA LEU A 344 22.27 21.39 -11.38
C LEU A 344 23.19 22.51 -11.85
N GLY A 345 22.64 23.54 -12.50
CA GLY A 345 23.41 24.69 -12.99
C GLY A 345 22.72 26.05 -12.74
N PRO A 346 23.49 27.14 -12.62
CA PRO A 346 22.95 28.50 -12.63
C PRO A 346 22.53 28.92 -14.05
N CYS A 347 21.52 29.79 -14.18
CA CYS A 347 21.06 30.28 -15.48
C CYS A 347 22.03 31.32 -16.09
N GLY A 348 22.48 31.06 -17.34
CA GLY A 348 23.00 32.08 -18.27
C GLY A 348 24.45 32.55 -18.07
N PRO A 349 25.02 33.27 -19.06
CA PRO A 349 26.33 33.92 -18.91
C PRO A 349 26.27 34.97 -17.78
N PRO A 350 27.40 35.28 -17.11
CA PRO A 350 27.44 36.21 -15.98
C PRO A 350 26.97 37.61 -16.41
N GLY A 351 25.70 37.90 -16.15
CA GLY A 351 25.13 39.24 -16.28
C GLY A 351 25.52 40.11 -15.08
N PRO A 352 25.50 41.44 -15.21
CA PRO A 352 25.90 42.34 -14.13
C PRO A 352 25.04 42.12 -12.88
N LEU A 353 25.70 42.13 -11.72
CA LEU A 353 25.07 42.14 -10.40
C LEU A 353 24.21 43.39 -10.28
N ASP A 354 22.91 43.28 -10.54
CA ASP A 354 21.83 44.15 -10.05
C ASP A 354 20.48 43.63 -10.56
N SER A 355 19.99 42.55 -9.95
CA SER A 355 18.55 42.23 -9.92
C SER A 355 18.27 41.23 -8.81
N GLU A 356 17.21 41.46 -8.03
CA GLU A 356 16.75 40.60 -6.94
C GLU A 356 16.21 39.23 -7.41
N ASP A 357 16.57 38.78 -8.60
CA ASP A 357 16.22 37.47 -9.13
C ASP A 357 17.32 36.47 -8.74
N ARG A 358 17.25 35.97 -7.50
CA ARG A 358 18.11 34.87 -7.03
C ARG A 358 17.92 33.68 -7.96
N GLY A 359 18.87 33.50 -8.88
CA GLY A 359 18.79 32.64 -10.05
C GLY A 359 18.06 31.31 -9.85
N ALA A 360 17.01 31.11 -10.64
CA ALA A 360 16.29 29.84 -10.71
C ALA A 360 17.27 28.70 -11.05
N VAL A 361 17.42 27.76 -10.11
CA VAL A 361 18.20 26.54 -10.31
C VAL A 361 17.48 25.71 -11.37
N LYS A 362 18.15 25.44 -12.50
CA LYS A 362 17.62 24.56 -13.55
C LYS A 362 18.26 23.19 -13.46
N LEU A 363 17.47 22.16 -13.79
CA LEU A 363 17.95 20.79 -13.92
C LEU A 363 18.27 20.54 -15.40
N CYS A 364 19.55 20.57 -15.74
CA CYS A 364 20.01 20.21 -17.08
C CYS A 364 19.93 18.69 -17.23
N VAL A 365 19.21 18.22 -18.24
CA VAL A 365 18.99 16.80 -18.53
C VAL A 365 19.59 16.47 -19.89
N GLU A 366 20.49 15.50 -19.91
CA GLU A 366 21.14 14.96 -21.10
C GLU A 366 20.80 13.48 -21.25
N GLN A 367 20.24 13.08 -22.39
CA GLN A 367 20.01 11.67 -22.67
C GLN A 367 21.34 10.98 -22.96
N MET A 368 21.62 9.90 -22.23
CA MET A 368 22.82 9.09 -22.47
C MET A 368 22.52 8.02 -23.53
N VAL A 369 23.35 7.97 -24.57
CA VAL A 369 23.27 6.93 -25.61
C VAL A 369 24.42 5.96 -25.38
N CYS A 370 24.12 4.82 -24.78
CA CYS A 370 25.13 3.84 -24.42
C CYS A 370 25.23 2.71 -25.45
N THR A 371 26.40 2.12 -25.55
CA THR A 371 26.68 0.91 -26.35
C THR A 371 26.80 -0.32 -25.44
N GLY A 372 26.88 -1.52 -26.02
CA GLY A 372 27.07 -2.77 -25.25
C GLY A 372 25.76 -3.41 -24.79
N ASP A 373 25.85 -4.26 -23.77
CA ASP A 373 24.76 -5.12 -23.30
C ASP A 373 23.85 -4.38 -22.31
N GLN A 374 22.95 -3.57 -22.84
CA GLN A 374 22.05 -2.78 -22.00
C GLN A 374 21.08 -3.67 -21.21
N PRO A 375 20.90 -3.45 -19.89
CA PRO A 375 19.90 -4.15 -19.10
C PRO A 375 18.48 -3.94 -19.64
N PRO A 376 17.61 -4.96 -19.59
CA PRO A 376 16.19 -4.78 -19.91
C PRO A 376 15.55 -3.71 -19.02
N PRO A 377 14.51 -3.00 -19.52
CA PRO A 377 13.80 -1.97 -18.77
C PRO A 377 13.24 -2.52 -17.46
N ARG A 378 13.48 -1.81 -16.36
CA ARG A 378 13.21 -2.32 -15.01
C ARG A 378 12.88 -1.23 -14.01
N TRP A 379 12.14 -1.60 -12.97
CA TRP A 379 11.77 -0.74 -11.84
C TRP A 379 12.00 -1.48 -10.51
N ARG A 380 12.10 -0.73 -9.40
CA ARG A 380 12.49 -1.25 -8.08
C ARG A 380 13.83 -2.02 -8.07
N HIS A 381 14.72 -1.66 -9.00
CA HIS A 381 16.12 -2.10 -9.01
C HIS A 381 16.96 -1.21 -8.10
N THR A 382 18.19 -1.62 -7.79
CA THR A 382 19.18 -0.77 -7.14
C THR A 382 20.22 -0.29 -8.13
N ALA A 383 20.79 0.89 -7.88
CA ALA A 383 21.89 1.43 -8.65
C ALA A 383 22.89 2.13 -7.72
N THR A 384 24.18 1.83 -7.86
CA THR A 384 25.25 2.41 -7.06
C THR A 384 26.49 2.68 -7.90
N ILE A 385 27.33 3.63 -7.50
CA ILE A 385 28.62 3.87 -8.14
C ILE A 385 29.67 2.96 -7.54
N VAL A 386 30.42 2.30 -8.42
CA VAL A 386 31.60 1.51 -8.07
C VAL A 386 32.80 2.06 -8.83
N SER A 387 33.87 2.42 -8.12
CA SER A 387 35.12 2.85 -8.74
C SER A 387 36.09 1.67 -8.82
N HIS A 388 36.61 1.38 -10.01
CA HIS A 388 37.61 0.33 -10.21
C HIS A 388 38.69 0.78 -11.20
N LYS A 389 39.97 0.63 -10.79
CA LYS A 389 41.14 1.03 -11.60
C LYS A 389 41.05 2.46 -12.17
N GLY A 390 40.54 3.40 -11.37
CA GLY A 390 40.40 4.81 -11.76
C GLY A 390 39.24 5.13 -12.71
N LYS A 391 38.37 4.15 -13.02
CA LYS A 391 37.13 4.35 -13.78
C LYS A 391 35.92 4.20 -12.87
N ASN A 392 34.83 4.89 -13.22
CA ASN A 392 33.59 4.83 -12.48
C ASN A 392 32.52 4.05 -13.24
N PHE A 393 31.89 3.12 -12.54
CA PHE A 393 30.85 2.27 -13.09
C PHE A 393 29.56 2.50 -12.32
N LEU A 394 28.46 2.68 -13.05
CA LEU A 394 27.13 2.53 -12.46
C LEU A 394 26.80 1.04 -12.45
N PHE A 395 26.72 0.45 -11.26
CA PHE A 395 26.28 -0.93 -11.07
C PHE A 395 24.78 -0.97 -10.81
N VAL A 396 24.04 -1.69 -11.65
CA VAL A 396 22.60 -1.88 -11.55
C VAL A 396 22.32 -3.35 -11.22
N PHE A 397 21.49 -3.59 -10.20
CA PHE A 397 21.13 -4.94 -9.79
C PHE A 397 19.63 -5.11 -9.55
N GLY A 398 19.11 -6.25 -10.01
CA GLY A 398 17.77 -6.75 -9.70
C GLY A 398 16.62 -5.93 -10.28
N GLY A 399 15.50 -5.88 -9.56
CA GLY A 399 14.26 -5.20 -9.94
C GLY A 399 13.26 -6.11 -10.66
N LYS A 400 12.21 -5.51 -11.22
CA LYS A 400 11.14 -6.18 -11.99
C LYS A 400 10.90 -5.49 -13.32
N ASN A 401 10.34 -6.22 -14.28
CA ASN A 401 9.90 -5.71 -15.57
C ASN A 401 8.47 -6.20 -15.89
N GLU A 402 8.03 -6.02 -17.13
CA GLU A 402 6.70 -6.43 -17.62
C GLU A 402 6.42 -7.94 -17.54
N SER A 403 7.46 -8.78 -17.41
CA SER A 403 7.30 -10.24 -17.24
C SER A 403 6.91 -10.66 -15.82
N GLU A 404 6.85 -9.71 -14.88
CA GLU A 404 6.62 -9.91 -13.43
C GLU A 404 7.66 -10.78 -12.71
N ALA A 405 8.60 -11.40 -13.42
CA ALA A 405 9.72 -12.10 -12.82
C ALA A 405 10.66 -11.12 -12.10
N VAL A 406 11.18 -11.56 -10.96
CA VAL A 406 12.22 -10.84 -10.24
C VAL A 406 13.53 -11.06 -10.99
N LEU A 407 14.23 -9.98 -11.28
CA LEU A 407 15.52 -10.00 -11.95
C LEU A 407 16.62 -10.22 -10.91
N GLY A 408 17.63 -11.03 -11.26
CA GLY A 408 18.81 -11.31 -10.43
C GLY A 408 20.13 -11.04 -11.16
N ASP A 409 20.06 -10.30 -12.27
CA ASP A 409 21.20 -9.93 -13.10
C ASP A 409 21.85 -8.62 -12.61
N GLY A 410 23.16 -8.51 -12.83
CA GLY A 410 23.97 -7.34 -12.48
C GLY A 410 24.64 -6.75 -13.71
N HIS A 411 24.50 -5.44 -13.90
CA HIS A 411 24.99 -4.73 -15.10
C HIS A 411 25.88 -3.57 -14.71
N PHE A 412 26.99 -3.40 -15.43
CA PHE A 412 27.93 -2.30 -15.21
C PHE A 412 27.95 -1.36 -16.40
N LEU A 413 27.67 -0.08 -16.17
CA LEU A 413 27.86 0.97 -17.15
C LEU A 413 29.13 1.75 -16.84
N CYS A 414 30.15 1.68 -17.70
CA CYS A 414 31.30 2.58 -17.61
C CYS A 414 30.85 4.00 -17.98
N LEU A 415 30.90 4.93 -17.03
CA LEU A 415 30.39 6.29 -17.22
C LEU A 415 31.24 7.10 -18.21
N GLU A 416 32.54 6.84 -18.27
CA GLU A 416 33.47 7.51 -19.17
C GLU A 416 33.32 7.03 -20.62
N GLN A 417 33.03 5.74 -20.83
CA GLN A 417 32.91 5.13 -22.16
C GLN A 417 31.47 5.05 -22.65
N GLN A 418 30.50 5.28 -21.76
CA GLN A 418 29.07 5.04 -22.01
C GLN A 418 28.83 3.65 -22.61
N HIS A 419 29.47 2.63 -22.03
CA HIS A 419 29.40 1.25 -22.50
C HIS A 419 28.93 0.33 -21.37
N TRP A 420 27.88 -0.43 -21.64
CA TRP A 420 27.36 -1.47 -20.75
C TRP A 420 28.16 -2.75 -20.92
N THR A 421 28.46 -3.39 -19.80
CA THR A 421 29.10 -4.68 -19.76
C THR A 421 28.42 -5.52 -18.70
N GLU A 422 27.97 -6.71 -19.11
CA GLU A 422 27.62 -7.75 -18.17
C GLU A 422 28.92 -8.35 -17.62
N ILE A 423 29.16 -8.19 -16.33
CA ILE A 423 30.34 -8.79 -15.68
C ILE A 423 29.87 -10.09 -15.04
N PRO A 424 30.32 -11.26 -15.53
CA PRO A 424 29.97 -12.52 -14.91
C PRO A 424 30.51 -12.55 -13.47
N VAL A 425 29.61 -12.74 -12.51
CA VAL A 425 29.98 -12.84 -11.09
C VAL A 425 30.35 -14.30 -10.81
N GLU A 426 31.60 -14.54 -10.39
CA GLU A 426 32.04 -15.87 -9.94
C GLU A 426 31.50 -16.16 -8.53
N GLY A 427 30.99 -17.38 -8.31
CA GLY A 427 30.43 -17.83 -7.03
C GLY A 427 28.90 -17.94 -7.04
N ALA A 428 28.30 -18.09 -5.85
CA ALA A 428 26.84 -18.09 -5.72
C ALA A 428 26.31 -16.67 -5.98
N ALA A 429 25.59 -16.48 -7.08
CA ALA A 429 24.92 -15.21 -7.35
C ALA A 429 23.92 -14.89 -6.24
N PRO A 430 23.75 -13.62 -5.84
CA PRO A 430 22.66 -13.23 -4.96
C PRO A 430 21.34 -13.64 -5.59
N GLU A 431 20.37 -14.04 -4.77
CA GLU A 431 19.03 -14.33 -5.25
C GLU A 431 18.42 -13.09 -5.94
N ALA A 432 17.46 -13.32 -6.82
CA ALA A 432 16.73 -12.24 -7.47
C ALA A 432 15.97 -11.41 -6.41
N LEU A 433 16.13 -10.08 -6.45
CA LEU A 433 15.57 -9.18 -5.44
C LEU A 433 14.86 -7.98 -6.08
N HIS A 434 13.80 -7.50 -5.42
CA HIS A 434 13.14 -6.23 -5.67
C HIS A 434 12.66 -5.64 -4.35
N SER A 435 12.16 -4.39 -4.35
CA SER A 435 11.36 -3.89 -3.22
C SER A 435 12.11 -3.87 -1.88
N HIS A 436 13.37 -3.42 -1.83
CA HIS A 436 14.33 -3.55 -0.71
C HIS A 436 13.93 -3.00 0.68
N SER A 437 12.65 -2.81 0.98
CA SER A 437 12.10 -2.59 2.32
C SER A 437 11.42 -3.86 2.83
N ALA A 438 11.95 -4.45 3.90
CA ALA A 438 11.38 -5.62 4.54
C ALA A 438 11.35 -5.44 6.05
N TYR A 439 10.39 -4.67 6.59
CA TYR A 439 9.98 -4.82 7.98
C TYR A 439 8.62 -4.17 8.29
N SER A 440 7.83 -4.79 9.18
CA SER A 440 6.51 -4.28 9.60
C SER A 440 6.60 -3.13 10.62
N VAL A 441 7.78 -2.92 11.22
CA VAL A 441 8.06 -1.86 12.19
C VAL A 441 9.18 -0.95 11.65
N PRO A 442 9.03 0.38 11.63
CA PRO A 442 10.11 1.29 11.25
C PRO A 442 11.35 1.08 12.15
N CYS A 443 12.49 0.76 11.55
CA CYS A 443 13.75 0.60 12.26
C CYS A 443 14.96 0.97 11.39
N VAL A 444 16.10 1.16 12.05
CA VAL A 444 17.40 1.32 11.42
C VAL A 444 18.27 0.14 11.82
N VAL A 445 18.87 -0.54 10.85
CA VAL A 445 19.84 -1.59 11.09
C VAL A 445 21.22 -1.06 10.72
N VAL A 446 22.12 -1.01 11.70
CA VAL A 446 23.51 -0.61 11.48
C VAL A 446 24.36 -1.88 11.43
N ILE A 447 25.06 -2.07 10.30
CA ILE A 447 25.98 -3.20 10.10
C ILE A 447 27.39 -2.65 10.07
N ASN A 448 28.19 -3.01 11.08
CA ASN A 448 29.60 -2.69 11.11
C ASN A 448 30.38 -3.72 10.29
N LEU A 449 30.89 -3.30 9.14
CA LEU A 449 31.61 -4.18 8.20
C LEU A 449 32.98 -4.63 8.71
N ILE A 450 33.58 -3.89 9.66
CA ILE A 450 34.88 -4.22 10.26
C ILE A 450 34.69 -5.32 11.31
N THR A 451 33.78 -5.12 12.26
CA THR A 451 33.50 -6.08 13.34
C THR A 451 32.58 -7.21 12.90
N ARG A 452 31.90 -7.06 11.76
CA ARG A 452 30.85 -7.97 11.24
C ARG A 452 29.67 -8.13 12.20
N SER A 453 29.37 -7.10 12.99
CA SER A 453 28.23 -7.07 13.89
C SER A 453 27.09 -6.22 13.33
N SER A 454 25.84 -6.57 13.65
CA SER A 454 24.66 -5.77 13.34
C SER A 454 23.90 -5.38 14.60
N VAL A 455 23.36 -4.17 14.65
CA VAL A 455 22.45 -3.70 15.70
C VAL A 455 21.17 -3.17 15.07
N GLU A 456 20.03 -3.55 15.65
CA GLU A 456 18.70 -3.07 15.25
C GLU A 456 18.23 -2.01 16.25
N LEU A 457 17.93 -0.82 15.73
CA LEU A 457 17.52 0.34 16.51
C LEU A 457 16.09 0.73 16.14
N SER A 458 15.26 0.92 17.15
CA SER A 458 13.88 1.39 16.95
C SER A 458 13.86 2.90 16.66
N LEU A 459 12.81 3.36 15.99
CA LEU A 459 12.58 4.78 15.74
C LEU A 459 11.58 5.35 16.76
N ASP A 460 11.97 6.39 17.48
CA ASP A 460 11.06 7.17 18.33
C ASP A 460 10.33 8.22 17.47
N THR A 461 9.07 7.93 17.16
CA THR A 461 8.21 8.80 16.35
C THR A 461 7.32 9.72 17.18
N THR A 462 7.55 9.89 18.49
CA THR A 462 6.70 10.70 19.39
C THR A 462 6.57 12.16 18.94
N SER A 463 7.58 12.70 18.27
CA SER A 463 7.59 14.07 17.73
C SER A 463 6.79 14.23 16.42
N VAL A 464 6.39 13.12 15.79
CA VAL A 464 5.74 13.12 14.46
C VAL A 464 4.22 13.10 14.65
N PRO A 465 3.48 14.17 14.30
CA PRO A 465 2.06 14.29 14.61
C PRO A 465 1.14 13.48 13.67
N TRP A 466 1.71 12.69 12.76
CA TRP A 466 0.99 11.83 11.82
C TRP A 466 1.58 10.42 11.84
N PRO A 467 0.84 9.39 11.38
CA PRO A 467 1.41 8.06 11.19
C PRO A 467 2.52 8.11 10.13
N LEU A 468 3.78 7.93 10.55
CA LEU A 468 4.94 7.90 9.67
C LEU A 468 4.94 6.58 8.88
N MET A 469 4.72 6.67 7.57
CA MET A 469 4.64 5.50 6.68
C MET A 469 5.90 5.40 5.82
N LEU A 470 6.84 4.52 6.18
CA LEU A 470 8.11 4.34 5.47
C LEU A 470 8.00 3.29 4.34
N HIS A 471 6.96 3.38 3.51
CA HIS A 471 6.85 2.55 2.30
C HIS A 471 7.14 3.43 1.09
N SER A 472 7.94 2.92 0.15
CA SER A 472 8.24 3.65 -1.09
C SER A 472 8.81 5.07 -0.83
N PHE A 473 9.51 5.24 0.30
CA PHE A 473 10.21 6.47 0.71
C PHE A 473 11.63 6.51 0.14
N CYS A 474 12.24 7.67 0.21
CA CYS A 474 13.63 7.91 -0.14
C CYS A 474 14.47 8.14 1.13
N SER A 475 15.73 7.72 1.12
CA SER A 475 16.65 7.95 2.25
C SER A 475 17.99 8.47 1.77
N GLU A 476 18.51 9.53 2.39
CA GLU A 476 19.84 10.07 2.11
C GLU A 476 20.61 10.29 3.42
N LEU A 477 21.86 9.82 3.47
CA LEU A 477 22.76 10.17 4.55
C LEU A 477 23.32 11.58 4.29
N THR A 478 23.16 12.50 5.24
CA THR A 478 23.62 13.89 5.04
C THR A 478 25.04 14.07 5.56
N ASP A 479 25.84 14.81 4.80
CA ASP A 479 27.25 15.13 5.09
C ASP A 479 27.36 16.29 6.12
N SER A 480 26.78 16.11 7.30
CA SER A 480 26.95 17.00 8.44
C SER A 480 28.01 16.47 9.42
N GLU A 481 28.58 17.35 10.23
CA GLU A 481 29.50 16.97 11.32
C GLU A 481 28.89 15.90 12.24
N GLU A 482 27.56 15.90 12.36
CA GLU A 482 26.74 14.86 12.98
C GLU A 482 26.08 14.00 11.88
N PRO A 483 26.14 12.66 11.95
CA PRO A 483 25.53 11.78 10.96
C PRO A 483 23.99 11.80 11.10
N GLU A 484 23.30 12.39 10.12
CA GLU A 484 21.83 12.39 10.06
C GLU A 484 21.32 11.63 8.83
N LEU A 485 20.29 10.82 9.02
CA LEU A 485 19.58 10.14 7.94
C LEU A 485 18.30 10.91 7.59
N LEU A 486 18.24 11.45 6.38
CA LEU A 486 17.09 12.16 5.85
C LEU A 486 16.12 11.18 5.18
N LEU A 487 14.88 11.12 5.67
CA LEU A 487 13.80 10.29 5.12
C LEU A 487 12.76 11.18 4.42
N ILE A 488 12.48 10.92 3.15
CA ILE A 488 11.67 11.79 2.30
C ILE A 488 10.52 11.01 1.68
N GLY A 489 9.31 11.55 1.81
CA GLY A 489 8.11 10.95 1.24
C GLY A 489 7.70 9.67 1.94
N GLY A 490 7.10 8.76 1.17
CA GLY A 490 6.43 7.56 1.64
C GLY A 490 4.93 7.76 1.87
N GLY A 491 4.22 6.66 2.07
CA GLY A 491 2.76 6.67 2.17
C GLY A 491 2.15 5.27 2.11
N GLY A 492 0.83 5.20 1.98
CA GLY A 492 0.11 3.94 1.84
C GLY A 492 -1.37 4.12 1.50
N ASN A 493 -2.00 3.06 1.00
CA ASN A 493 -3.41 3.08 0.61
C ASN A 493 -4.32 2.43 1.68
N CYS A 494 -5.34 3.17 2.13
CA CYS A 494 -6.37 2.68 3.04
C CYS A 494 -7.70 2.38 2.32
N PHE A 495 -8.41 1.33 2.75
CA PHE A 495 -9.73 0.97 2.20
C PHE A 495 -10.80 2.06 2.36
N SER A 496 -10.75 2.82 3.46
CA SER A 496 -11.80 3.78 3.82
C SER A 496 -11.39 5.23 3.59
N PHE A 497 -10.10 5.54 3.72
CA PHE A 497 -9.59 6.92 3.73
C PHE A 497 -8.77 7.28 2.49
N GLY A 498 -8.58 6.34 1.56
CA GLY A 498 -7.79 6.57 0.34
C GLY A 498 -6.28 6.55 0.62
N THR A 499 -5.52 7.24 -0.22
CA THR A 499 -4.06 7.30 -0.13
C THR A 499 -3.61 8.32 0.91
N HIS A 500 -2.80 7.87 1.86
CA HIS A 500 -2.06 8.71 2.79
C HIS A 500 -0.65 8.93 2.26
N PHE A 501 -0.16 10.16 2.34
CA PHE A 501 1.23 10.50 2.07
C PHE A 501 1.83 11.12 3.32
N ASN A 502 3.11 10.82 3.59
CA ASN A 502 3.84 11.58 4.59
C ASN A 502 3.94 13.04 4.11
N PRO A 503 3.43 14.02 4.88
CA PRO A 503 3.33 15.41 4.43
C PRO A 503 4.68 16.12 4.40
N GLN A 504 5.62 15.65 5.20
CA GLN A 504 6.92 16.28 5.43
C GLN A 504 8.02 15.22 5.53
N PRO A 505 9.24 15.52 5.08
CA PRO A 505 10.42 14.72 5.39
C PRO A 505 10.69 14.70 6.90
N VAL A 506 11.43 13.69 7.34
CA VAL A 506 11.94 13.57 8.71
C VAL A 506 13.43 13.30 8.71
N THR A 507 14.15 13.75 9.73
CA THR A 507 15.52 13.32 10.01
C THR A 507 15.54 12.28 11.11
N VAL A 508 16.53 11.39 11.05
CA VAL A 508 16.88 10.46 12.12
C VAL A 508 18.32 10.74 12.51
N ASP A 509 18.53 11.07 13.78
CA ASP A 509 19.87 11.25 14.36
C ASP A 509 20.55 9.88 14.51
N LEU A 510 21.71 9.70 13.89
CA LEU A 510 22.48 8.46 13.94
C LEU A 510 23.67 8.52 14.92
N THR A 511 23.88 9.62 15.65
CA THR A 511 25.03 9.77 16.55
C THR A 511 25.05 8.68 17.63
N LEU A 512 23.88 8.36 18.20
CA LEU A 512 23.73 7.24 19.15
C LEU A 512 23.95 5.86 18.51
N ALA A 513 23.78 5.74 17.20
CA ALA A 513 23.94 4.50 16.46
C ALA A 513 25.39 4.22 16.05
N LEU A 514 26.17 5.29 15.84
CA LEU A 514 27.50 5.22 15.24
C LEU A 514 28.66 5.38 16.24
N GLY A 515 28.38 5.90 17.45
CA GLY A 515 29.29 5.86 18.59
C GLY A 515 30.33 6.96 18.62
#